data_AF-A0A1J5H534-F1
#
_entry.id   AF-A0A1J5H534-F1
#
_cell.length_a   1.000
_cell.length_b   1.000
_cell.length_c   1.000
_cell.angle_alpha   90.00
_cell.angle_beta   90.00
_cell.angle_gamma   90.00
#
_symmetry.space_group_name_H-M   'P 1'
#
loop_
_entity.id
_entity.type
_entity.pdbx_description
1 polymer ?
#
loop_
_entity_poly.entity_id
_entity_poly.type
_entity_poly.pdbx_seq_one_letter_code
_entity_poly.pdbx_strand_id
1 'polypeptide(L)' 'MGWVIADQWIKKKFTAVGFLMWQRLEKHFEPMDIVCLTRHNQTSNTGVWHNRARQYNFYLRGFKYLFIMRKPENK' A
#
# COMPACT_ATOMS: atom_id res chain seq x y z
N MET A 1 -6.66 -16.10 0.40
CA MET A 1 -7.34 -14.82 0.13
C MET A 1 -6.30 -13.77 -0.24
N GLY A 2 -6.63 -12.86 -1.16
CA GLY A 2 -5.79 -11.72 -1.50
C GLY A 2 -6.47 -10.40 -1.10
N TRP A 3 -5.74 -9.49 -0.46
CA TRP A 3 -6.23 -8.17 -0.07
C TRP A 3 -5.32 -7.07 -0.61
N VAL A 4 -5.86 -6.17 -1.44
CA VAL A 4 -5.09 -5.06 -2.03
C VAL A 4 -5.38 -3.75 -1.30
N ILE A 5 -4.34 -3.08 -0.82
CA ILE A 5 -4.46 -1.81 -0.11
C ILE A 5 -3.26 -0.89 -0.37
N ALA A 6 -3.41 0.42 -0.16
CA ALA A 6 -2.30 1.36 -0.17
C ALA A 6 -2.43 2.34 0.99
N ASP A 7 -1.29 2.84 1.44
CA ASP A 7 -1.23 3.95 2.38
C ASP A 7 -1.85 5.21 1.77
N GLN A 8 -2.40 6.05 2.64
CA GLN A 8 -3.19 7.19 2.24
C GLN A 8 -2.65 8.49 2.84
N TRP A 9 -2.84 9.57 2.12
CA TRP A 9 -2.60 10.92 2.61
C TRP A 9 -3.94 11.58 2.87
N ILE A 10 -4.35 11.64 4.14
CA ILE A 10 -5.66 12.15 4.57
C ILE A 10 -5.44 13.37 5.45
N LYS A 11 -6.16 14.47 5.19
CA LYS A 11 -6.09 15.70 6.01
C LYS A 11 -4.65 16.17 6.29
N LYS A 12 -3.79 16.16 5.26
CA LYS A 12 -2.37 16.54 5.34
C LYS A 12 -1.50 15.64 6.24
N LYS A 13 -1.96 14.44 6.57
CA LYS A 13 -1.23 13.47 7.36
C LYS A 13 -1.06 12.16 6.58
N PHE A 14 0.14 11.59 6.66
CA PHE A 14 0.37 10.23 6.20
C PHE A 14 -0.33 9.23 7.13
N THR A 15 -1.17 8.38 6.56
CA THR A 15 -1.87 7.31 7.26
C THR A 15 -1.38 5.99 6.68
N ALA A 16 -0.65 5.25 7.52
CA ALA A 16 -0.06 3.94 7.23
C ALA A 16 -1.13 2.81 7.23
N VAL A 17 -2.20 2.98 6.44
CA VAL A 17 -3.37 2.08 6.43
C VAL A 17 -2.98 0.64 6.09
N GLY A 18 -1.96 0.42 5.24
CA GLY A 18 -1.48 -0.92 4.91
C GLY A 18 -1.06 -1.69 6.15
N PHE A 19 -0.25 -1.07 7.01
CA PHE A 19 0.24 -1.68 8.26
C PHE A 19 -0.88 -1.88 9.28
N LEU A 20 -1.78 -0.91 9.41
CA LEU A 20 -2.93 -1.04 10.31
C LEU A 20 -3.86 -2.18 9.88
N MET A 21 -4.06 -2.34 8.57
CA MET A 21 -4.86 -3.44 8.02
C MET A 21 -4.16 -4.79 8.22
N TRP A 22 -2.84 -4.85 8.03
CA TRP A 22 -2.04 -6.05 8.29
C TRP A 22 -2.24 -6.56 9.73
N GLN A 23 -2.05 -5.69 10.72
CA GLN A 23 -2.27 -6.01 12.13
C GLN A 23 -3.70 -6.50 12.43
N ARG A 24 -4.69 -6.02 11.68
CA ARG A 24 -6.08 -6.48 11.81
C ARG A 24 -6.28 -7.86 11.20
N LEU A 25 -5.67 -8.12 10.04
CA LEU A 25 -5.75 -9.39 9.32
C LEU A 25 -5.08 -10.52 10.11
N GLU A 26 -3.92 -10.28 10.72
CA GLU A 26 -3.20 -11.28 11.54
C GLU A 26 -4.05 -11.87 12.69
N LYS A 27 -5.06 -11.15 13.17
CA LYS A 27 -5.97 -11.64 14.23
C LYS A 27 -6.91 -12.76 13.74
N HIS A 28 -7.15 -12.82 12.43
CA HIS A 28 -8.17 -13.67 11.83
C HIS A 28 -7.62 -14.62 10.76
N PHE A 29 -6.48 -14.30 10.17
CA PHE A 29 -5.87 -15.02 9.07
C PHE A 29 -4.38 -15.25 9.35
N GLU A 30 -3.83 -16.27 8.71
CA GLU A 30 -2.40 -16.54 8.73
C GLU A 30 -1.72 -15.80 7.57
N PRO A 31 -0.72 -14.95 7.83
CA PRO A 31 0.01 -14.26 6.79
C PRO A 31 0.86 -15.26 6.00
N MET A 32 0.69 -15.27 4.67
CA MET A 32 1.49 -16.13 3.78
C MET A 32 2.55 -15.32 3.05
N ASP A 33 2.18 -14.15 2.52
CA ASP A 33 3.11 -13.30 1.75
C ASP A 33 2.60 -11.85 1.64
N ILE A 34 3.52 -10.94 1.35
CA ILE A 34 3.29 -9.52 1.10
C ILE A 34 3.98 -9.11 -0.21
N VAL A 35 3.17 -8.78 -1.22
CA VAL A 35 3.66 -8.39 -2.53
C VAL A 35 3.51 -6.89 -2.74
N CYS A 36 4.58 -6.25 -3.22
CA CYS A 36 4.56 -4.85 -3.64
C CYS A 36 4.03 -4.74 -5.07
N LEU A 37 2.87 -4.11 -5.24
CA LEU A 37 2.27 -3.85 -6.55
C LEU A 37 2.66 -2.46 -7.05
N THR A 38 3.46 -2.44 -8.10
CA THR A 38 3.82 -1.24 -8.86
C THR A 38 2.62 -0.73 -9.65
N ARG A 39 2.37 0.59 -9.58
CA ARG A 39 1.25 1.22 -10.30
C ARG A 39 1.75 1.74 -11.65
N HIS A 40 1.76 0.88 -12.67
CA HIS A 40 2.27 1.23 -13.99
C HIS A 40 1.43 2.26 -14.76
N ASN A 41 0.12 2.39 -14.45
CA ASN A 41 -0.81 3.21 -15.23
C ASN A 41 -1.32 4.45 -14.48
N GLN A 42 -0.40 5.27 -13.94
CA GLN A 42 -0.75 6.52 -13.24
C GLN A 42 -0.26 7.74 -14.02
N THR A 43 -1.14 8.72 -14.20
CA THR A 43 -0.84 10.04 -14.78
C THR A 43 0.27 10.80 -14.06
N SER A 44 0.55 10.45 -12.80
CA SER A 44 1.63 11.00 -11.99
C SER A 44 2.99 10.33 -12.19
N ASN A 45 3.09 9.24 -12.96
CA ASN A 45 4.34 8.54 -13.20
C ASN A 45 5.06 9.08 -14.46
N THR A 46 5.18 10.40 -14.56
CA THR A 46 5.88 11.09 -15.66
C THR A 46 7.06 11.90 -15.13
N GLY A 47 8.05 12.17 -15.99
CA GLY A 47 9.24 12.94 -15.61
C GLY A 47 8.92 14.32 -15.00
N VAL A 48 7.83 14.96 -15.45
CA VAL A 48 7.36 16.24 -14.90
C VAL A 48 7.01 16.12 -13.42
N TRP A 49 6.30 15.06 -13.04
CA TRP A 49 5.92 14.81 -11.65
C TRP A 49 7.13 14.42 -10.80
N HIS A 50 8.06 13.64 -11.34
CA HIS A 50 9.34 13.35 -10.67
C HIS A 50 10.15 14.62 -10.39
N ASN A 51 10.23 15.54 -11.35
CA ASN A 51 10.91 16.82 -11.17
C ASN A 51 10.20 17.71 -10.13
N ARG A 52 8.86 17.77 -10.17
CA ARG A 52 8.08 18.50 -9.16
C ARG A 52 8.23 17.91 -7.76
N ALA A 53 8.23 16.59 -7.63
CA ALA A 53 8.49 15.89 -6.38
C ALA A 53 9.83 16.31 -5.77
N ARG A 54 10.90 16.38 -6.58
CA ARG A 54 12.22 16.86 -6.16
C ARG A 54 12.23 18.35 -5.80
N GLN A 55 11.56 19.19 -6.59
CA GLN A 55 11.55 20.64 -6.41
C GLN A 55 10.75 21.07 -5.17
N TYR A 56 9.60 20.44 -4.92
CA TYR A 56 8.68 20.80 -3.84
C TYR A 56 8.71 19.80 -2.67
N ASN A 57 9.72 18.92 -2.65
CA ASN A 57 10.01 17.96 -1.58
C ASN A 57 8.80 17.10 -1.14
N PHE A 58 8.17 16.43 -2.10
CA PHE A 58 7.10 15.46 -1.82
C PHE A 58 7.32 14.16 -2.59
N TYR A 59 6.80 13.04 -2.07
CA TYR A 59 6.88 11.75 -2.74
C TYR A 59 5.69 11.53 -3.68
N LEU A 60 5.95 10.96 -4.85
CA LEU A 60 4.87 10.48 -5.71
C LEU A 60 4.15 9.31 -5.04
N ARG A 61 2.84 9.23 -5.27
CA ARG A 61 1.98 8.22 -4.66
C ARG A 61 2.54 6.82 -5.01
N GLY A 62 2.99 6.11 -3.98
CA GLY A 62 3.80 4.91 -4.13
C GLY A 62 3.04 3.65 -4.57
N PHE A 63 3.53 2.52 -4.11
CA PHE A 63 3.02 1.19 -4.43
C PHE A 63 1.77 0.83 -3.61
N LYS A 64 1.08 -0.24 -4.03
CA LYS A 64 0.06 -0.91 -3.23
C LYS A 64 0.66 -2.17 -2.61
N TYR A 65 0.16 -2.57 -1.45
CA TYR A 65 0.39 -3.89 -0.91
C TYR A 65 -0.68 -4.85 -1.42
N LEU A 66 -0.27 -6.06 -1.79
CA LEU A 66 -1.13 -7.22 -1.89
C LEU A 66 -0.76 -8.16 -0.75
N PHE A 67 -1.66 -8.32 0.20
CA PHE A 67 -1.53 -9.30 1.27
C PHE A 67 -2.11 -10.63 0.81
N ILE A 68 -1.30 -11.68 0.90
CA ILE A 68 -1.73 -13.05 0.66
C ILE A 68 -1.87 -13.71 2.02
N MET A 69 -3.08 -14.15 2.31
CA MET A 69 -3.51 -14.62 3.63
C MET A 69 -4.16 -15.99 3.50
N ARG A 70 -3.83 -16.92 4.39
CA ARG A 70 -4.48 -18.23 4.50
C ARG A 70 -5.59 -18.15 5.57
N LYS A 71 -6.74 -18.73 5.24
CA LYS A 71 -7.79 -18.94 6.24
C LYS A 71 -7.32 -20.07 7.15
N PRO A 72 -7.32 -19.90 8.49
CA PRO A 72 -6.93 -20.97 9.39
C PRO A 72 -7.88 -22.17 9.18
N GLU A 73 -7.32 -23.38 9.09
CA GLU A 73 -8.09 -24.61 8.89
C GLU A 73 -8.97 -24.96 10.10
N ASN A 74 -8.60 -24.49 11.29
CA ASN A 74 -9.36 -24.67 12.52
C ASN A 74 -9.51 -23.33 13.27
N LYS A 75 -10.70 -22.76 13.22
CA LYS A 75 -11.23 -21.79 14.19
C LYS A 75 -12.73 -21.99 14.29
#